data_AF-A0AAW1W1A4-F1
#
_entry.id   AF-A0AAW1W1A4-F1
#
_cell.length_a   1.000
_cell.length_b   1.000
_cell.length_c   1.000
_cell.angle_alpha   90.00
_cell.angle_beta   90.00
_cell.angle_gamma   90.00
#
_symmetry.space_group_name_H-M   'P 1'
#
loop_
_entity.id
_entity.type
_entity.pdbx_description
1 polymer ?
#
loop_
_entity_poly.entity_id
_entity_poly.type
_entity_poly.pdbx_seq_one_letter_code
_entity_poly.pdbx_strand_id
1 'polypeptide(L)'
;MENPTGTLPETQINGPDPPNSTESSDHDLRTELESLRQSHQSLLSKSAAMEEDFSHLQNQREEALTRNADLIKVIGEISGERDSLREEFHKLEALWREKEDRFHLKIDEELKAKETLENEVQVCEEKIERLETERKERDGFLVNCLDSLRSIKENLVGIIEGVSDEKGENGVDEIEGMSVESELEQESRAVWEEIMAVTRLVDSAEVKVNEYKELRHKERRELGNSVVSLTEENRDISTLLRIALVEKEAVEKRLKGNSEHKRVAILQRVGFGPFGFLMGSGGNEQTLDGMGSSKSDSSECEEEVVSLASTVEKIMKNLRLEITQLRRSLEESRSDTERLQSLTEKQAQQIAENMLYIKELEDRERMLTENVEALMIEIKETETEVARWREACELEVEAGKNEIGEREKLITILKQELEKTRAGLDVSNGKLKLKEELAATAMAAHAAAEKSLQLADSRAAGLRARIEELSRQLEEAESRERNSRRVRHICWPFRSLKVNLATNAPVRRLLPEMQAFLNYNG
;
A
#
# COMPACT_ATOMS: atom_id res chain seq x y z
N MET A 1 -27.28 72.61 34.31
CA MET A 1 -27.86 73.85 34.86
C MET A 1 -28.74 73.45 36.02
N GLU A 2 -28.24 73.59 37.24
CA GLU A 2 -29.00 73.44 38.48
C GLU A 2 -28.58 74.57 39.41
N ASN A 3 -29.53 75.20 40.10
CA ASN A 3 -29.25 76.26 41.06
C ASN A 3 -29.09 75.68 42.46
N PRO A 4 -28.06 76.10 43.21
CA PRO A 4 -28.13 76.16 44.67
C PRO A 4 -28.18 77.62 45.14
N THR A 5 -29.17 77.94 45.98
CA THR A 5 -29.32 79.24 46.64
C THR A 5 -28.23 79.44 47.70
N GLY A 6 -27.56 80.61 47.73
CA GLY A 6 -26.53 80.95 48.72
C GLY A 6 -26.80 82.31 49.38
N THR A 7 -26.92 82.32 50.70
CA THR A 7 -27.36 83.48 51.50
C THR A 7 -26.30 84.57 51.65
N LEU A 8 -26.75 85.82 51.83
CA LEU A 8 -25.97 86.96 52.33
C LEU A 8 -25.21 86.64 53.64
N PRO A 9 -24.18 87.43 53.94
CA PRO A 9 -24.27 88.27 55.14
C PRO A 9 -24.21 89.77 54.83
N GLU A 10 -24.87 90.57 55.67
CA GLU A 10 -24.73 92.02 55.69
C GLU A 10 -23.31 92.45 56.09
N THR A 11 -22.90 93.66 55.72
CA THR A 11 -21.81 94.36 56.41
C THR A 11 -22.22 95.81 56.63
N GLN A 12 -22.92 96.06 57.73
CA GLN A 12 -23.21 97.41 58.19
C GLN A 12 -21.90 98.07 58.66
N ILE A 13 -21.51 99.17 58.02
CA ILE A 13 -20.44 100.05 58.52
C ILE A 13 -21.10 101.37 58.88
N ASN A 14 -21.15 101.66 60.18
CA ASN A 14 -21.70 102.92 60.70
C ASN A 14 -20.79 104.08 60.29
N GLY A 15 -21.37 105.08 59.61
CA GLY A 15 -20.71 106.37 59.40
C GLY A 15 -20.94 107.28 60.61
N PRO A 16 -19.88 107.80 61.27
CA PRO A 16 -20.00 108.91 62.20
C PRO A 16 -19.87 110.26 61.47
N ASP A 17 -20.75 111.20 61.78
CA ASP A 17 -20.63 112.60 61.33
C ASP A 17 -19.48 113.35 62.07
N PRO A 18 -18.97 114.47 61.52
CA PRO A 18 -17.56 114.83 61.66
C PRO A 18 -17.23 115.81 62.81
N PRO A 19 -15.95 115.88 63.20
CA PRO A 19 -15.34 117.06 63.81
C PRO A 19 -14.29 117.74 62.92
N ASN A 20 -14.47 119.05 62.71
CA ASN A 20 -13.46 120.11 62.53
C ASN A 20 -12.10 119.80 61.88
N SER A 21 -11.95 120.28 60.64
CA SER A 21 -10.86 121.18 60.21
C SER A 21 -9.55 121.17 61.01
N THR A 22 -8.50 120.59 60.42
CA THR A 22 -7.10 120.99 60.63
C THR A 22 -6.42 121.02 59.26
N GLU A 23 -5.45 121.91 59.09
CA GLU A 23 -4.86 122.26 57.79
C GLU A 23 -3.97 121.14 57.24
N SER A 24 -4.57 120.15 56.56
CA SER A 24 -3.84 119.21 55.70
C SER A 24 -3.35 119.93 54.45
N SER A 25 -2.13 119.64 54.00
CA SER A 25 -1.52 120.45 52.95
C SER A 25 -2.05 120.08 51.57
N ASP A 26 -2.05 121.06 50.67
CA ASP A 26 -2.35 120.86 49.25
C ASP A 26 -1.35 119.91 48.55
N HIS A 27 -0.30 119.47 49.25
CA HIS A 27 0.69 118.50 48.80
C HIS A 27 0.30 117.05 49.13
N ASP A 28 -0.38 116.81 50.26
CA ASP A 28 -0.73 115.46 50.73
C ASP A 28 -1.81 114.83 49.84
N LEU A 29 -2.86 115.60 49.53
CA LEU A 29 -3.91 115.22 48.58
C LEU A 29 -3.37 114.93 47.18
N ARG A 30 -2.30 115.63 46.76
CA ARG A 30 -1.62 115.35 45.49
C ARG A 30 -0.86 114.03 45.53
N THR A 31 -0.20 113.69 46.63
CA THR A 31 0.46 112.39 46.79
C THR A 31 -0.53 111.22 46.87
N GLU A 32 -1.69 111.40 47.50
CA GLU A 32 -2.77 110.39 47.45
C GLU A 32 -3.32 110.20 46.04
N LEU A 33 -3.56 111.28 45.30
CA LEU A 33 -4.09 111.21 43.93
C LEU A 33 -3.08 110.58 42.94
N GLU A 34 -1.78 110.85 43.10
CA GLU A 34 -0.73 110.21 42.30
C GLU A 34 -0.53 108.73 42.69
N SER A 35 -0.66 108.38 43.97
CA SER A 35 -0.71 106.99 44.44
C SER A 35 -1.93 106.24 43.87
N LEU A 36 -3.11 106.87 43.84
CA LEU A 36 -4.33 106.32 43.26
C LEU A 36 -4.18 106.11 41.75
N ARG A 37 -3.52 107.02 41.03
CA ARG A 37 -3.15 106.83 39.61
C ARG A 37 -2.22 105.64 39.41
N GLN A 38 -1.16 105.51 40.20
CA GLN A 38 -0.23 104.38 40.10
C GLN A 38 -0.92 103.05 40.41
N SER A 39 -1.82 103.03 41.40
CA SER A 39 -2.68 101.89 41.72
C SER A 39 -3.62 101.53 40.55
N HIS A 40 -4.31 102.52 39.98
CA HIS A 40 -5.17 102.34 38.81
C HIS A 40 -4.41 101.84 37.58
N GLN A 41 -3.20 102.37 37.33
CA GLN A 41 -2.35 101.93 36.22
C GLN A 41 -1.76 100.52 36.46
N SER A 42 -1.48 100.15 37.72
CA SER A 42 -1.15 98.77 38.12
C SER A 42 -2.33 97.82 37.91
N LEU A 43 -3.56 98.24 38.22
CA LEU A 43 -4.78 97.47 37.96
C LEU A 43 -5.04 97.29 36.46
N LEU A 44 -4.89 98.35 35.64
CA LEU A 44 -4.98 98.24 34.18
C LEU A 44 -3.92 97.29 33.62
N SER A 45 -2.67 97.38 34.09
CA SER A 45 -1.59 96.47 33.69
C SER A 45 -1.88 95.01 34.06
N LYS A 46 -2.44 94.75 35.24
CA LYS A 46 -2.88 93.41 35.66
C LYS A 46 -4.10 92.92 34.89
N SER A 47 -5.03 93.80 34.53
CA SER A 47 -6.19 93.46 33.70
C SER A 47 -5.75 93.04 32.30
N ALA A 48 -4.85 93.80 31.67
CA ALA A 48 -4.30 93.45 30.35
C ALA A 48 -3.56 92.11 30.37
N ALA A 49 -2.70 91.87 31.37
CA ALA A 49 -2.02 90.57 31.52
C ALA A 49 -3.00 89.41 31.72
N MET A 50 -4.06 89.61 32.51
CA MET A 50 -5.10 88.58 32.71
C MET A 50 -5.94 88.33 31.45
N GLU A 51 -6.12 89.33 30.60
CA GLU A 51 -6.82 89.23 29.32
C GLU A 51 -5.96 88.55 28.24
N GLU A 52 -4.63 88.76 28.27
CA GLU A 52 -3.65 87.98 27.50
C GLU A 52 -3.61 86.51 27.96
N ASP A 53 -3.55 86.25 29.27
CA ASP A 53 -3.61 84.88 29.84
C ASP A 53 -4.92 84.17 29.48
N PHE A 54 -6.06 84.87 29.57
CA PHE A 54 -7.36 84.33 29.16
C PHE A 54 -7.39 83.99 27.67
N SER A 55 -6.84 84.87 26.82
CA SER A 55 -6.72 84.63 25.38
C SER A 55 -5.83 83.42 25.07
N HIS A 56 -4.73 83.25 25.80
CA HIS A 56 -3.87 82.06 25.68
C HIS A 56 -4.61 80.78 26.10
N LEU A 57 -5.36 80.80 27.21
CA LEU A 57 -6.14 79.65 27.67
C LEU A 57 -7.28 79.30 26.70
N GLN A 58 -7.92 80.30 26.08
CA GLN A 58 -8.91 80.06 25.04
C GLN A 58 -8.28 79.43 23.79
N ASN A 59 -7.18 79.97 23.29
CA ASN A 59 -6.45 79.40 22.15
C ASN A 59 -6.01 77.96 22.41
N GLN A 60 -5.47 77.67 23.60
CA GLN A 60 -5.06 76.32 23.99
C GLN A 60 -6.25 75.35 24.09
N ARG A 61 -7.42 75.83 24.56
CA ARG A 61 -8.66 75.04 24.59
C ARG A 61 -9.16 74.72 23.17
N GLU A 62 -9.14 75.68 22.26
CA GLU A 62 -9.55 75.47 20.86
C GLU A 62 -8.58 74.53 20.12
N GLU A 63 -7.28 74.65 20.38
CA GLU A 63 -6.24 73.74 19.88
C GLU A 63 -6.30 72.33 20.52
N ALA A 64 -6.91 72.18 21.71
CA ALA A 64 -7.21 70.87 22.29
C ALA A 64 -8.50 70.26 21.70
N LEU A 65 -9.49 71.08 21.37
CA LEU A 65 -10.75 70.64 20.75
C LEU A 65 -10.54 70.15 19.31
N THR A 66 -9.70 70.83 18.53
CA THR A 66 -9.32 70.38 17.17
C THR A 66 -8.60 69.03 17.21
N ARG A 67 -7.53 68.89 18.02
CA ARG A 67 -6.84 67.61 18.21
C ARG A 67 -7.77 66.47 18.64
N ASN A 68 -8.74 66.74 19.52
CA ASN A 68 -9.73 65.74 19.93
C ASN A 68 -10.66 65.33 18.77
N ALA A 69 -11.05 66.26 17.89
CA ALA A 69 -11.83 65.93 16.70
C ALA A 69 -11.03 65.07 15.70
N ASP A 70 -9.76 65.39 15.49
CA ASP A 70 -8.85 64.60 14.64
C ASP A 70 -8.65 63.18 15.20
N LEU A 71 -8.44 63.05 16.53
CA LEU A 71 -8.33 61.75 17.20
C LEU A 71 -9.62 60.92 17.07
N ILE A 72 -10.80 61.54 17.19
CA ILE A 72 -12.09 60.85 16.99
C ILE A 72 -12.21 60.32 15.55
N LYS A 73 -11.76 61.09 14.55
CA LYS A 73 -11.74 60.65 13.14
C LYS A 73 -10.83 59.44 12.95
N VAL A 74 -9.60 59.49 13.45
CA VAL A 74 -8.63 58.38 13.37
C VAL A 74 -9.12 57.12 14.11
N ILE A 75 -9.77 57.27 15.28
CA ILE A 75 -10.38 56.15 16.01
C ILE A 75 -11.55 55.53 15.22
N GLY A 76 -12.31 56.35 14.49
CA GLY A 76 -13.36 55.88 13.58
C GLY A 76 -12.80 55.08 12.41
N GLU A 77 -11.74 55.58 11.77
CA GLU A 77 -11.05 54.92 10.65
C GLU A 77 -10.47 53.56 11.09
N ILE A 78 -9.68 53.53 12.17
CA ILE A 78 -9.12 52.29 12.75
C ILE A 78 -10.23 51.30 13.18
N SER A 79 -11.38 51.79 13.66
CA SER A 79 -12.50 50.90 14.01
C SER A 79 -13.14 50.26 12.77
N GLY A 80 -13.25 51.01 11.67
CA GLY A 80 -13.73 50.48 10.39
C GLY A 80 -12.76 49.44 9.80
N GLU A 81 -11.46 49.71 9.80
CA GLU A 81 -10.43 48.76 9.37
C GLU A 81 -10.45 47.48 10.21
N ARG A 82 -10.52 47.61 11.55
CA ARG A 82 -10.63 46.48 12.48
C ARG A 82 -11.84 45.60 12.19
N ASP A 83 -13.00 46.19 11.93
CA ASP A 83 -14.23 45.40 11.75
C ASP A 83 -14.36 44.85 10.32
N SER A 84 -13.74 45.48 9.31
CA SER A 84 -13.51 44.87 8.01
C SER A 84 -12.57 43.66 8.10
N LEU A 85 -11.42 43.79 8.78
CA LEU A 85 -10.50 42.67 9.04
C LEU A 85 -11.17 41.55 9.84
N ARG A 86 -12.08 41.88 10.77
CA ARG A 86 -12.90 40.90 11.50
C ARG A 86 -13.82 40.14 10.54
N GLU A 87 -14.48 40.81 9.61
CA GLU A 87 -15.38 40.16 8.64
C GLU A 87 -14.60 39.21 7.71
N GLU A 88 -13.44 39.65 7.19
CA GLU A 88 -12.56 38.80 6.38
C GLU A 88 -12.02 37.60 7.17
N PHE A 89 -11.69 37.77 8.46
CA PHE A 89 -11.32 36.65 9.32
C PHE A 89 -12.45 35.61 9.45
N HIS A 90 -13.72 36.05 9.61
CA HIS A 90 -14.85 35.12 9.69
C HIS A 90 -15.12 34.41 8.34
N LYS A 91 -14.93 35.09 7.21
CA LYS A 91 -15.00 34.48 5.87
C LYS A 91 -13.93 33.40 5.69
N LEU A 92 -12.69 33.69 6.09
CA LEU A 92 -11.60 32.73 6.08
C LEU A 92 -11.88 31.54 7.02
N GLU A 93 -12.32 31.78 8.26
CA GLU A 93 -12.63 30.71 9.23
C GLU A 93 -13.75 29.78 8.73
N ALA A 94 -14.77 30.33 8.04
CA ALA A 94 -15.81 29.54 7.39
C ALA A 94 -15.27 28.70 6.22
N LEU A 95 -14.44 29.27 5.34
CA LEU A 95 -13.81 28.56 4.23
C LEU A 95 -12.84 27.46 4.70
N TRP A 96 -12.13 27.69 5.82
CA TRP A 96 -11.29 26.68 6.45
C TRP A 96 -12.11 25.51 7.01
N ARG A 97 -13.22 25.78 7.72
CA ARG A 97 -14.14 24.70 8.17
C ARG A 97 -14.75 23.93 6.99
N GLU A 98 -15.24 24.60 5.96
CA GLU A 98 -15.76 23.93 4.75
C GLU A 98 -14.70 23.06 4.04
N LYS A 99 -13.42 23.43 4.14
CA LYS A 99 -12.30 22.63 3.62
C LYS A 99 -11.96 21.45 4.54
N GLU A 100 -12.02 21.63 5.86
CA GLU A 100 -11.82 20.61 6.88
C GLU A 100 -12.93 19.53 6.81
N ASP A 101 -14.20 19.94 6.73
CA ASP A 101 -15.36 19.06 6.52
C ASP A 101 -15.23 18.24 5.22
N ARG A 102 -14.75 18.84 4.12
CA ARG A 102 -14.46 18.11 2.87
C ARG A 102 -13.32 17.11 3.01
N PHE A 103 -12.28 17.40 3.78
CA PHE A 103 -11.23 16.42 4.05
C PHE A 103 -11.76 15.26 4.89
N HIS A 104 -12.59 15.53 5.90
CA HIS A 104 -13.26 14.48 6.67
C HIS A 104 -14.14 13.59 5.78
N LEU A 105 -14.98 14.17 4.91
CA LEU A 105 -15.79 13.39 3.96
C LEU A 105 -14.95 12.52 3.03
N LYS A 106 -13.85 13.06 2.48
CA LYS A 106 -12.94 12.29 1.60
C LYS A 106 -12.24 11.13 2.33
N ILE A 107 -11.81 11.35 3.58
CA ILE A 107 -11.24 10.28 4.42
C ILE A 107 -12.30 9.21 4.70
N ASP A 108 -13.52 9.62 4.98
CA ASP A 108 -14.66 8.72 5.19
C ASP A 108 -15.03 7.89 3.94
N GLU A 109 -14.83 8.44 2.74
CA GLU A 109 -15.02 7.75 1.46
C GLU A 109 -13.86 6.78 1.18
N GLU A 110 -12.61 7.21 1.38
CA GLU A 110 -11.41 6.37 1.22
C GLU A 110 -11.38 5.19 2.20
N LEU A 111 -11.85 5.39 3.45
CA LEU A 111 -11.99 4.30 4.43
C LEU A 111 -13.02 3.26 3.98
N LYS A 112 -14.17 3.68 3.44
CA LYS A 112 -15.19 2.76 2.92
C LYS A 112 -14.69 2.00 1.68
N ALA A 113 -13.97 2.67 0.78
CA ALA A 113 -13.34 2.05 -0.38
C ALA A 113 -12.27 1.01 0.04
N LYS A 114 -11.47 1.32 1.06
CA LYS A 114 -10.50 0.38 1.64
C LYS A 114 -11.20 -0.82 2.29
N GLU A 115 -12.28 -0.60 3.03
CA GLU A 115 -13.07 -1.69 3.63
C GLU A 115 -13.65 -2.62 2.54
N THR A 116 -14.18 -2.09 1.43
CA THR A 116 -14.62 -2.94 0.31
C THR A 116 -13.48 -3.74 -0.32
N LEU A 117 -12.30 -3.14 -0.49
CA LEU A 117 -11.13 -3.84 -1.04
C LEU A 117 -10.59 -4.92 -0.08
N GLU A 118 -10.59 -4.70 1.24
CA GLU A 118 -10.19 -5.72 2.21
C GLU A 118 -11.16 -6.91 2.22
N ASN A 119 -12.46 -6.67 2.05
CA ASN A 119 -13.44 -7.74 1.85
C ASN A 119 -13.23 -8.50 0.52
N GLU A 120 -12.94 -7.81 -0.59
CA GLU A 120 -12.65 -8.45 -1.89
C GLU A 120 -11.36 -9.28 -1.84
N VAL A 121 -10.32 -8.80 -1.16
CA VAL A 121 -9.07 -9.53 -0.92
C VAL A 121 -9.34 -10.80 -0.11
N GLN A 122 -10.09 -10.73 1.00
CA GLN A 122 -10.43 -11.93 1.80
C GLN A 122 -11.18 -12.98 0.94
N VAL A 123 -12.16 -12.56 0.13
CA VAL A 123 -12.89 -13.48 -0.77
C VAL A 123 -11.96 -14.11 -1.81
N CYS A 124 -10.93 -13.40 -2.26
CA CYS A 124 -9.90 -13.95 -3.14
C CYS A 124 -8.97 -14.93 -2.40
N GLU A 125 -8.54 -14.63 -1.18
CA GLU A 125 -7.74 -15.54 -0.34
C GLU A 125 -8.49 -16.85 -0.05
N GLU A 126 -9.75 -16.79 0.38
CA GLU A 126 -10.60 -17.98 0.57
C GLU A 126 -10.79 -18.78 -0.74
N LYS A 127 -10.78 -18.12 -1.89
CA LYS A 127 -10.87 -18.79 -3.21
C LYS A 127 -9.54 -19.47 -3.56
N ILE A 128 -8.41 -18.85 -3.25
CA ILE A 128 -7.07 -19.44 -3.44
C ILE A 128 -6.91 -20.66 -2.54
N GLU A 129 -7.28 -20.58 -1.26
CA GLU A 129 -7.19 -21.72 -0.33
C GLU A 129 -8.00 -22.93 -0.83
N ARG A 130 -9.23 -22.72 -1.31
CA ARG A 130 -10.07 -23.77 -1.92
C ARG A 130 -9.41 -24.38 -3.17
N LEU A 131 -8.88 -23.55 -4.07
CA LEU A 131 -8.20 -24.05 -5.28
C LEU A 131 -6.89 -24.79 -4.95
N GLU A 132 -6.20 -24.41 -3.87
CA GLU A 132 -5.06 -25.13 -3.34
C GLU A 132 -5.43 -26.49 -2.74
N THR A 133 -6.55 -26.63 -2.03
CA THR A 133 -7.00 -27.93 -1.52
C THR A 133 -7.43 -28.84 -2.66
N GLU A 134 -8.21 -28.34 -3.62
CA GLU A 134 -8.56 -29.07 -4.85
C GLU A 134 -7.31 -29.47 -5.67
N ARG A 135 -6.25 -28.65 -5.66
CA ARG A 135 -4.95 -29.03 -6.25
C ARG A 135 -4.35 -30.20 -5.49
N LYS A 136 -4.17 -30.08 -4.17
CA LYS A 136 -3.52 -31.11 -3.33
C LYS A 136 -4.25 -32.46 -3.42
N GLU A 137 -5.57 -32.46 -3.57
CA GLU A 137 -6.37 -33.67 -3.83
C GLU A 137 -6.12 -34.27 -5.23
N ARG A 138 -6.05 -33.44 -6.29
CA ARG A 138 -5.75 -33.89 -7.66
C ARG A 138 -4.33 -34.42 -7.82
N ASP A 139 -3.34 -33.69 -7.33
CA ASP A 139 -1.93 -34.06 -7.37
C ASP A 139 -1.74 -35.42 -6.63
N GLY A 140 -2.35 -35.57 -5.45
CA GLY A 140 -2.42 -36.85 -4.73
C GLY A 140 -3.11 -38.00 -5.51
N PHE A 141 -4.12 -37.71 -6.33
CA PHE A 141 -4.73 -38.72 -7.21
C PHE A 141 -3.81 -39.11 -8.38
N LEU A 142 -3.07 -38.17 -8.97
CA LEU A 142 -2.12 -38.43 -10.05
C LEU A 142 -0.97 -39.34 -9.59
N VAL A 143 -0.44 -39.13 -8.37
CA VAL A 143 0.57 -40.02 -7.76
C VAL A 143 0.04 -41.46 -7.61
N ASN A 144 -1.19 -41.64 -7.12
CA ASN A 144 -1.80 -42.98 -7.03
C ASN A 144 -2.00 -43.64 -8.41
N CYS A 145 -2.26 -42.84 -9.47
CA CYS A 145 -2.30 -43.33 -10.84
C CYS A 145 -0.92 -43.76 -11.34
N LEU A 146 0.14 -42.98 -11.08
CA LEU A 146 1.52 -43.33 -11.44
C LEU A 146 1.97 -44.67 -10.85
N ASP A 147 1.76 -44.88 -9.54
CA ASP A 147 2.16 -46.13 -8.89
C ASP A 147 1.35 -47.33 -9.40
N SER A 148 0.07 -47.11 -9.73
CA SER A 148 -0.76 -48.13 -10.38
C SER A 148 -0.27 -48.49 -11.78
N LEU A 149 0.10 -47.49 -12.59
CA LEU A 149 0.65 -47.68 -13.94
C LEU A 149 2.02 -48.35 -13.92
N ARG A 150 2.90 -47.97 -12.99
CA ARG A 150 4.22 -48.61 -12.81
C ARG A 150 4.07 -50.09 -12.44
N SER A 151 3.13 -50.42 -11.57
CA SER A 151 2.79 -51.81 -11.25
C SER A 151 2.29 -52.58 -12.48
N ILE A 152 1.43 -51.99 -13.31
CA ILE A 152 0.97 -52.61 -14.57
C ILE A 152 2.15 -52.83 -15.55
N LYS A 153 3.03 -51.84 -15.69
CA LYS A 153 4.26 -51.89 -16.51
C LYS A 153 5.18 -53.03 -16.08
N GLU A 154 5.47 -53.16 -14.78
CA GLU A 154 6.27 -54.25 -14.22
C GLU A 154 5.65 -55.63 -14.50
N ASN A 155 4.34 -55.78 -14.33
CA ASN A 155 3.62 -57.02 -14.64
C ASN A 155 3.67 -57.36 -16.15
N LEU A 156 3.55 -56.37 -17.05
CA LEU A 156 3.64 -56.58 -18.50
C LEU A 156 5.04 -57.01 -18.95
N VAL A 157 6.09 -56.40 -18.40
CA VAL A 157 7.48 -56.82 -18.65
C VAL A 157 7.68 -58.27 -18.20
N GLY A 158 7.21 -58.64 -17.00
CA GLY A 158 7.28 -60.03 -16.51
C GLY A 158 6.52 -61.04 -17.39
N ILE A 159 5.42 -60.63 -18.03
CA ILE A 159 4.70 -61.47 -19.02
C ILE A 159 5.50 -61.63 -20.30
N ILE A 160 6.12 -60.55 -20.81
CA ILE A 160 6.97 -60.60 -22.02
C ILE A 160 8.19 -61.50 -21.79
N GLU A 161 8.90 -61.32 -20.68
CA GLU A 161 10.05 -62.15 -20.30
C GLU A 161 9.66 -63.62 -20.10
N GLY A 162 8.57 -63.89 -19.37
CA GLY A 162 8.09 -65.25 -19.09
C GLY A 162 7.54 -66.03 -20.30
N VAL A 163 7.41 -65.38 -21.45
CA VAL A 163 6.94 -65.96 -22.71
C VAL A 163 8.08 -66.11 -23.74
N SER A 164 9.22 -65.44 -23.52
CA SER A 164 10.41 -65.55 -24.39
C SER A 164 11.36 -66.64 -23.90
N ASP A 165 11.45 -67.76 -24.63
CA ASP A 165 12.54 -68.74 -24.47
C ASP A 165 13.89 -68.17 -24.94
N GLU A 166 13.90 -67.12 -25.79
CA GLU A 166 15.14 -66.43 -26.16
C GLU A 166 15.57 -65.44 -25.09
N LYS A 167 16.79 -65.63 -24.58
CA LYS A 167 17.30 -64.96 -23.38
C LYS A 167 17.92 -63.58 -23.67
N GLY A 168 17.08 -62.70 -24.22
CA GLY A 168 17.25 -61.24 -24.24
C GLY A 168 18.17 -60.68 -25.31
N GLU A 169 17.60 -59.85 -26.20
CA GLU A 169 18.31 -58.68 -26.77
C GLU A 169 17.34 -57.52 -27.04
N ASN A 170 17.61 -56.38 -26.39
CA ASN A 170 17.31 -54.99 -26.78
C ASN A 170 15.83 -54.53 -26.87
N GLY A 171 15.61 -53.21 -26.70
CA GLY A 171 14.40 -52.54 -27.22
C GLY A 171 13.65 -51.53 -26.34
N VAL A 172 14.11 -51.19 -25.12
CA VAL A 172 13.51 -50.08 -24.33
C VAL A 172 14.33 -48.81 -24.53
N ASP A 173 13.98 -48.03 -25.54
CA ASP A 173 14.58 -46.70 -25.76
C ASP A 173 14.05 -45.71 -24.73
N GLU A 174 14.92 -45.30 -23.79
CA GLU A 174 14.66 -44.16 -22.91
C GLU A 174 14.77 -42.85 -23.71
N ILE A 175 13.62 -42.25 -24.04
CA ILE A 175 13.57 -40.94 -24.69
C ILE A 175 13.66 -39.85 -23.62
N GLU A 176 14.88 -39.39 -23.34
CA GLU A 176 15.16 -38.30 -22.40
C GLU A 176 14.65 -36.94 -22.96
N GLY A 177 13.43 -36.56 -22.55
CA GLY A 177 12.74 -35.37 -23.02
C GLY A 177 12.87 -34.15 -22.10
N MET A 178 14.02 -33.47 -22.09
CA MET A 178 14.16 -32.19 -21.39
C MET A 178 13.25 -31.10 -21.99
N SER A 179 12.30 -30.60 -21.21
CA SER A 179 11.70 -29.27 -21.42
C SER A 179 11.33 -28.63 -20.08
N VAL A 180 11.76 -27.39 -19.85
CA VAL A 180 11.58 -26.66 -18.59
C VAL A 180 10.34 -25.77 -18.69
N GLU A 181 9.22 -26.19 -18.08
CA GLU A 181 8.10 -25.30 -17.77
C GLU A 181 7.12 -25.93 -16.74
N SER A 182 6.67 -25.10 -15.79
CA SER A 182 5.59 -25.27 -14.80
C SER A 182 5.38 -26.66 -14.14
N GLU A 183 5.59 -26.72 -12.81
CA GLU A 183 5.31 -27.90 -11.95
C GLU A 183 3.90 -28.48 -12.14
N LEU A 184 2.90 -27.64 -12.44
CA LEU A 184 1.50 -28.03 -12.60
C LEU A 184 1.23 -28.97 -13.79
N GLU A 185 2.10 -28.96 -14.81
CA GLU A 185 2.01 -29.94 -15.90
C GLU A 185 2.86 -31.19 -15.65
N GLN A 186 3.82 -31.16 -14.72
CA GLN A 186 4.83 -32.21 -14.62
C GLN A 186 4.23 -33.57 -14.18
N GLU A 187 3.34 -33.59 -13.18
CA GLU A 187 2.71 -34.82 -12.72
C GLU A 187 1.69 -35.39 -13.73
N SER A 188 0.91 -34.53 -14.37
CA SER A 188 -0.09 -34.93 -15.36
C SER A 188 0.56 -35.41 -16.67
N ARG A 189 1.66 -34.78 -17.08
CA ARG A 189 2.51 -35.22 -18.19
C ARG A 189 3.20 -36.56 -17.88
N ALA A 190 3.73 -36.75 -16.68
CA ALA A 190 4.32 -38.01 -16.25
C ALA A 190 3.29 -39.17 -16.23
N VAL A 191 2.05 -38.92 -15.78
CA VAL A 191 0.96 -39.91 -15.89
C VAL A 191 0.72 -40.28 -17.35
N TRP A 192 0.69 -39.29 -18.26
CA TRP A 192 0.42 -39.51 -19.68
C TRP A 192 1.57 -40.27 -20.38
N GLU A 193 2.81 -39.95 -20.06
CA GLU A 193 4.01 -40.65 -20.54
C GLU A 193 4.02 -42.11 -20.10
N GLU A 194 3.69 -42.40 -18.83
CA GLU A 194 3.65 -43.78 -18.32
C GLU A 194 2.43 -44.57 -18.86
N ILE A 195 1.29 -43.93 -19.12
CA ILE A 195 0.18 -44.52 -19.91
C ILE A 195 0.69 -44.93 -21.29
N MET A 196 1.39 -44.04 -22.00
CA MET A 196 1.91 -44.32 -23.35
C MET A 196 2.99 -45.42 -23.34
N ALA A 197 3.77 -45.55 -22.27
CA ALA A 197 4.72 -46.66 -22.08
C ALA A 197 3.99 -47.99 -21.84
N VAL A 198 2.99 -47.99 -20.95
CA VAL A 198 2.13 -49.15 -20.66
C VAL A 198 1.41 -49.64 -21.92
N THR A 199 0.84 -48.75 -22.74
CA THR A 199 0.15 -49.14 -23.99
C THR A 199 1.08 -49.89 -24.95
N ARG A 200 2.30 -49.37 -25.21
CA ARG A 200 3.29 -50.05 -26.07
C ARG A 200 3.68 -51.43 -25.53
N LEU A 201 3.74 -51.59 -24.20
CA LEU A 201 4.03 -52.87 -23.55
C LEU A 201 2.85 -53.84 -23.64
N VAL A 202 1.59 -53.36 -23.61
CA VAL A 202 0.41 -54.20 -23.90
C VAL A 202 0.47 -54.72 -25.34
N ASP A 203 0.73 -53.86 -26.33
CA ASP A 203 0.84 -54.25 -27.74
C ASP A 203 1.95 -55.31 -27.94
N SER A 204 3.13 -55.09 -27.34
CA SER A 204 4.25 -56.02 -27.38
C SER A 204 3.95 -57.35 -26.67
N ALA A 205 3.26 -57.31 -25.52
CA ALA A 205 2.86 -58.51 -24.78
C ALA A 205 1.81 -59.32 -25.56
N GLU A 206 0.84 -58.67 -26.22
CA GLU A 206 -0.15 -59.37 -27.05
C GLU A 206 0.55 -60.12 -28.20
N VAL A 207 1.45 -59.46 -28.93
CA VAL A 207 2.23 -60.08 -30.01
C VAL A 207 3.01 -61.30 -29.50
N LYS A 208 3.81 -61.16 -28.44
CA LYS A 208 4.61 -62.25 -27.87
C LYS A 208 3.77 -63.42 -27.37
N VAL A 209 2.67 -63.14 -26.68
CA VAL A 209 1.71 -64.17 -26.24
C VAL A 209 1.06 -64.88 -27.43
N ASN A 210 0.84 -64.19 -28.56
CA ASN A 210 0.27 -64.81 -29.76
C ASN A 210 1.29 -65.67 -30.54
N GLU A 211 2.55 -65.22 -30.65
CA GLU A 211 3.67 -66.02 -31.18
C GLU A 211 3.81 -67.35 -30.41
N TYR A 212 3.80 -67.31 -29.07
CA TYR A 212 3.88 -68.50 -28.23
C TYR A 212 2.65 -69.41 -28.37
N LYS A 213 1.42 -68.86 -28.46
CA LYS A 213 0.21 -69.64 -28.76
C LYS A 213 0.32 -70.37 -30.10
N GLU A 214 0.86 -69.71 -31.13
CA GLU A 214 1.10 -70.34 -32.43
C GLU A 214 2.16 -71.45 -32.37
N LEU A 215 3.30 -71.21 -31.71
CA LEU A 215 4.35 -72.22 -31.53
C LEU A 215 3.82 -73.46 -30.81
N ARG A 216 3.09 -73.28 -29.70
CA ARG A 216 2.41 -74.36 -28.99
C ARG A 216 1.32 -75.05 -29.81
N HIS A 217 0.70 -74.37 -30.78
CA HIS A 217 -0.23 -75.03 -31.71
C HIS A 217 0.52 -75.85 -32.77
N LYS A 218 1.65 -75.36 -33.29
CA LYS A 218 2.50 -76.07 -34.26
C LYS A 218 3.07 -77.36 -33.63
N GLU A 219 3.73 -77.24 -32.48
CA GLU A 219 4.21 -78.36 -31.66
C GLU A 219 3.11 -79.39 -31.36
N ARG A 220 1.93 -78.97 -30.88
CA ARG A 220 0.80 -79.88 -30.60
C ARG A 220 0.30 -80.60 -31.86
N ARG A 221 0.34 -79.95 -33.03
CA ARG A 221 -0.04 -80.57 -34.30
C ARG A 221 1.00 -81.60 -34.75
N GLU A 222 2.27 -81.29 -34.59
CA GLU A 222 3.38 -82.20 -34.92
C GLU A 222 3.41 -83.44 -34.01
N LEU A 223 3.26 -83.24 -32.69
CA LEU A 223 3.09 -84.34 -31.73
C LEU A 223 1.82 -85.16 -32.02
N GLY A 224 0.71 -84.51 -32.38
CA GLY A 224 -0.52 -85.18 -32.80
C GLY A 224 -0.33 -86.06 -34.04
N ASN A 225 0.33 -85.53 -35.08
CA ASN A 225 0.67 -86.27 -36.29
C ASN A 225 1.61 -87.45 -35.99
N SER A 226 2.61 -87.25 -35.14
CA SER A 226 3.53 -88.31 -34.69
C SER A 226 2.81 -89.42 -33.94
N VAL A 227 1.89 -89.08 -33.03
CA VAL A 227 1.05 -90.07 -32.33
C VAL A 227 0.18 -90.84 -33.32
N VAL A 228 -0.41 -90.18 -34.32
CA VAL A 228 -1.19 -90.87 -35.37
C VAL A 228 -0.31 -91.86 -36.14
N SER A 229 0.85 -91.43 -36.67
CA SER A 229 1.81 -92.32 -37.35
C SER A 229 2.17 -93.53 -36.49
N LEU A 230 2.52 -93.31 -35.22
CA LEU A 230 2.86 -94.38 -34.28
C LEU A 230 1.68 -95.33 -34.00
N THR A 231 0.42 -94.86 -34.03
CA THR A 231 -0.75 -95.75 -33.93
C THR A 231 -1.04 -96.53 -35.20
N GLU A 232 -0.73 -95.98 -36.38
CA GLU A 232 -0.84 -96.69 -37.66
C GLU A 232 0.27 -97.73 -37.82
N GLU A 233 1.51 -97.39 -37.47
CA GLU A 233 2.63 -98.34 -37.39
C GLU A 233 2.35 -99.48 -36.40
N ASN A 234 1.82 -99.20 -35.19
CA ASN A 234 1.42 -100.25 -34.24
C ASN A 234 0.26 -101.10 -34.77
N ARG A 235 -0.66 -100.53 -35.56
CA ARG A 235 -1.74 -101.26 -36.22
C ARG A 235 -1.19 -102.21 -37.29
N ASP A 236 -0.20 -101.79 -38.06
CA ASP A 236 0.42 -102.61 -39.11
C ASP A 236 1.38 -103.66 -38.56
N ILE A 237 2.12 -103.36 -37.48
CA ILE A 237 2.81 -104.39 -36.69
C ILE A 237 1.79 -105.42 -36.17
N SER A 238 0.61 -104.97 -35.71
CA SER A 238 -0.45 -105.87 -35.22
C SER A 238 -1.13 -106.70 -36.32
N THR A 239 -1.19 -106.23 -37.57
CA THR A 239 -1.68 -107.03 -38.71
C THR A 239 -0.60 -108.01 -39.20
N LEU A 240 0.67 -107.58 -39.29
CA LEU A 240 1.82 -108.44 -39.61
C LEU A 240 1.98 -109.58 -38.60
N LEU A 241 1.88 -109.31 -37.29
CA LEU A 241 1.90 -110.34 -36.25
C LEU A 241 0.75 -111.34 -36.41
N ARG A 242 -0.46 -110.87 -36.80
CA ARG A 242 -1.61 -111.74 -37.06
C ARG A 242 -1.40 -112.61 -38.30
N ILE A 243 -0.83 -112.07 -39.37
CA ILE A 243 -0.47 -112.81 -40.58
C ILE A 243 0.59 -113.86 -40.26
N ALA A 244 1.66 -113.50 -39.55
CA ALA A 244 2.72 -114.41 -39.16
C ALA A 244 2.22 -115.54 -38.23
N LEU A 245 1.25 -115.27 -37.36
CA LEU A 245 0.59 -116.32 -36.55
C LEU A 245 -0.23 -117.28 -37.42
N VAL A 246 -1.01 -116.78 -38.38
CA VAL A 246 -1.80 -117.61 -39.31
C VAL A 246 -0.90 -118.42 -40.25
N GLU A 247 0.20 -117.84 -40.73
CA GLU A 247 1.19 -118.52 -41.56
C GLU A 247 1.97 -119.57 -40.75
N LYS A 248 2.36 -119.27 -39.51
CA LYS A 248 2.91 -120.26 -38.58
C LYS A 248 1.94 -121.43 -38.37
N GLU A 249 0.66 -121.16 -38.14
CA GLU A 249 -0.37 -122.22 -38.04
C GLU A 249 -0.47 -123.03 -39.34
N ALA A 250 -0.41 -122.39 -40.51
CA ALA A 250 -0.45 -123.06 -41.80
C ALA A 250 0.79 -123.94 -42.02
N VAL A 251 1.98 -123.49 -41.64
CA VAL A 251 3.23 -124.26 -41.66
C VAL A 251 3.16 -125.41 -40.66
N GLU A 252 2.63 -125.21 -39.45
CA GLU A 252 2.44 -126.27 -38.46
C GLU A 252 1.45 -127.33 -38.95
N LYS A 253 0.36 -126.91 -39.62
CA LYS A 253 -0.60 -127.81 -40.29
C LYS A 253 0.04 -128.58 -41.45
N ARG A 254 0.95 -127.97 -42.23
CA ARG A 254 1.73 -128.65 -43.28
C ARG A 254 2.76 -129.63 -42.71
N LEU A 255 3.40 -129.30 -41.58
CA LEU A 255 4.32 -130.20 -40.87
C LEU A 255 3.60 -131.38 -40.19
N LYS A 256 2.36 -131.18 -39.72
CA LYS A 256 1.46 -132.26 -39.27
C LYS A 256 0.90 -133.12 -40.43
N GLY A 257 1.16 -132.76 -41.68
CA GLY A 257 0.65 -133.47 -42.86
C GLY A 257 1.27 -134.85 -43.14
N ASN A 258 2.24 -135.32 -42.33
CA ASN A 258 2.98 -136.56 -42.60
C ASN A 258 3.05 -137.55 -41.42
N SER A 259 2.01 -137.58 -40.57
CA SER A 259 1.83 -138.65 -39.57
C SER A 259 0.35 -138.94 -39.28
N GLU A 260 -0.30 -139.70 -40.16
CA GLU A 260 -1.55 -140.40 -39.83
C GLU A 260 -1.30 -141.53 -38.79
N HIS A 261 -2.38 -142.23 -38.40
CA HIS A 261 -2.44 -143.40 -37.49
C HIS A 261 -2.77 -143.14 -36.01
N LYS A 262 -3.97 -142.62 -35.72
CA LYS A 262 -5.03 -143.46 -35.10
C LYS A 262 -6.43 -142.81 -35.06
N ARG A 263 -7.40 -143.66 -35.40
CA ARG A 263 -8.88 -143.61 -35.28
C ARG A 263 -9.36 -142.91 -33.98
N VAL A 264 -10.41 -142.06 -33.97
CA VAL A 264 -11.86 -142.34 -34.23
C VAL A 264 -12.41 -143.33 -33.17
N ALA A 265 -13.48 -143.10 -32.39
CA ALA A 265 -14.71 -142.30 -32.58
C ALA A 265 -15.35 -141.84 -31.21
N ILE A 266 -15.98 -140.66 -31.07
CA ILE A 266 -17.45 -140.33 -31.18
C ILE A 266 -18.25 -140.32 -29.84
N LEU A 267 -19.21 -139.36 -29.73
CA LEU A 267 -20.19 -139.01 -28.67
C LEU A 267 -19.75 -138.00 -27.57
N GLN A 268 -20.56 -137.05 -27.05
CA GLN A 268 -21.54 -136.05 -27.60
C GLN A 268 -22.44 -135.51 -26.45
N ARG A 269 -22.81 -134.21 -26.49
CA ARG A 269 -23.72 -133.40 -25.62
C ARG A 269 -22.96 -132.46 -24.66
N VAL A 270 -23.31 -131.18 -24.48
CA VAL A 270 -24.31 -130.26 -25.09
C VAL A 270 -23.77 -128.81 -24.87
N GLY A 271 -24.10 -127.77 -25.64
CA GLY A 271 -25.02 -127.60 -26.77
C GLY A 271 -25.04 -126.12 -27.24
N PHE A 272 -26.22 -125.59 -27.58
CA PHE A 272 -26.53 -124.17 -27.91
C PHE A 272 -25.66 -123.40 -28.93
N GLY A 273 -26.20 -123.28 -30.14
CA GLY A 273 -26.51 -121.95 -30.71
C GLY A 273 -25.44 -121.22 -31.52
N PRO A 274 -25.28 -121.54 -32.82
CA PRO A 274 -24.54 -120.70 -33.76
C PRO A 274 -25.42 -119.58 -34.34
N PHE A 275 -24.81 -118.46 -34.74
CA PHE A 275 -25.40 -117.57 -35.74
C PHE A 275 -24.33 -117.08 -36.72
N GLY A 276 -24.47 -117.50 -37.97
CA GLY A 276 -23.72 -117.00 -39.11
C GLY A 276 -24.55 -117.24 -40.35
N PHE A 277 -24.56 -116.28 -41.28
CA PHE A 277 -25.19 -116.47 -42.58
C PHE A 277 -24.34 -115.88 -43.70
N LEU A 278 -24.55 -116.40 -44.90
CA LEU A 278 -23.65 -116.31 -46.04
C LEU A 278 -24.09 -115.22 -47.04
N MET A 279 -23.21 -114.91 -48.00
CA MET A 279 -23.55 -114.13 -49.20
C MET A 279 -24.86 -114.61 -49.87
N GLY A 280 -25.64 -113.65 -50.36
CA GLY A 280 -26.72 -113.86 -51.32
C GLY A 280 -26.82 -112.63 -52.23
N SER A 281 -26.91 -112.85 -53.54
CA SER A 281 -27.10 -111.80 -54.55
C SER A 281 -28.37 -112.08 -55.35
N GLY A 282 -29.01 -111.00 -55.82
CA GLY A 282 -30.37 -111.01 -56.37
C GLY A 282 -31.41 -110.60 -55.32
N GLY A 283 -32.51 -109.94 -55.67
CA GLY A 283 -32.95 -109.51 -57.01
C GLY A 283 -34.44 -109.76 -57.18
N ASN A 284 -35.20 -108.72 -57.57
CA ASN A 284 -36.66 -108.69 -57.72
C ASN A 284 -37.46 -108.89 -56.41
N GLU A 285 -38.70 -108.42 -56.22
CA GLU A 285 -39.48 -107.36 -56.88
C GLU A 285 -40.69 -107.00 -56.00
N GLN A 286 -40.99 -105.70 -55.85
CA GLN A 286 -42.36 -105.15 -55.73
C GLN A 286 -42.31 -103.73 -56.32
N THR A 287 -42.92 -103.42 -57.48
CA THR A 287 -44.37 -103.21 -57.77
C THR A 287 -44.97 -102.02 -57.02
N LEU A 288 -45.74 -101.09 -57.61
CA LEU A 288 -46.30 -100.97 -58.98
C LEU A 288 -46.57 -99.47 -59.26
N ASP A 289 -46.61 -98.89 -60.47
CA ASP A 289 -46.47 -99.41 -61.84
C ASP A 289 -45.28 -98.68 -62.54
N GLY A 290 -45.21 -98.18 -63.79
CA GLY A 290 -46.10 -98.15 -64.97
C GLY A 290 -45.75 -96.97 -65.91
N MET A 291 -46.00 -96.99 -67.23
CA MET A 291 -46.35 -98.10 -68.14
C MET A 291 -46.01 -97.71 -69.59
N GLY A 292 -45.34 -98.58 -70.36
CA GLY A 292 -45.17 -98.53 -71.84
C GLY A 292 -44.24 -97.42 -72.38
N SER A 293 -43.14 -97.63 -73.12
CA SER A 293 -42.79 -98.57 -74.22
C SER A 293 -43.52 -98.34 -75.55
N SER A 294 -42.78 -97.86 -76.58
CA SER A 294 -42.33 -98.74 -77.70
C SER A 294 -41.39 -98.07 -78.72
N LYS A 295 -40.45 -98.91 -79.19
CA LYS A 295 -39.54 -98.85 -80.35
C LYS A 295 -39.70 -97.79 -81.47
N SER A 296 -38.51 -97.31 -81.87
CA SER A 296 -37.95 -97.16 -83.24
C SER A 296 -38.49 -96.12 -84.24
N ASP A 297 -37.50 -95.51 -84.90
CA ASP A 297 -37.49 -94.85 -86.21
C ASP A 297 -38.26 -93.53 -86.42
N SER A 298 -37.47 -92.52 -86.86
CA SER A 298 -37.86 -91.52 -87.85
C SER A 298 -39.01 -90.55 -87.52
N SER A 299 -38.75 -89.56 -86.65
CA SER A 299 -38.96 -88.15 -87.04
C SER A 299 -38.13 -87.19 -86.20
N GLU A 300 -37.38 -86.32 -86.86
CA GLU A 300 -36.83 -85.10 -86.26
C GLU A 300 -37.94 -84.01 -86.17
N CYS A 301 -37.61 -82.84 -85.59
CA CYS A 301 -38.32 -81.54 -85.71
C CYS A 301 -39.41 -81.09 -84.72
N GLU A 302 -39.75 -81.78 -83.60
CA GLU A 302 -40.67 -81.18 -82.58
C GLU A 302 -40.18 -81.19 -81.10
N GLU A 303 -39.47 -82.23 -80.63
CA GLU A 303 -39.09 -82.32 -79.19
C GLU A 303 -38.07 -81.25 -78.73
N GLU A 304 -37.26 -80.75 -79.67
CA GLU A 304 -36.35 -79.62 -79.44
C GLU A 304 -37.10 -78.34 -79.01
N VAL A 305 -38.32 -78.12 -79.51
CA VAL A 305 -39.08 -76.89 -79.27
C VAL A 305 -39.49 -76.76 -77.81
N VAL A 306 -39.84 -77.86 -77.15
CA VAL A 306 -40.20 -77.88 -75.72
C VAL A 306 -38.95 -77.70 -74.84
N SER A 307 -37.83 -78.31 -75.23
CA SER A 307 -36.53 -78.13 -74.56
C SER A 307 -36.02 -76.68 -74.68
N LEU A 308 -36.14 -76.09 -75.87
CA LEU A 308 -35.81 -74.69 -76.14
C LEU A 308 -36.75 -73.74 -75.36
N ALA A 309 -38.05 -74.02 -75.31
CA ALA A 309 -38.99 -73.23 -74.53
C ALA A 309 -38.65 -73.23 -73.03
N SER A 310 -38.29 -74.39 -72.45
CA SER A 310 -37.93 -74.49 -71.02
C SER A 310 -36.62 -73.76 -70.69
N THR A 311 -35.63 -73.80 -71.59
CA THR A 311 -34.35 -73.10 -71.40
C THR A 311 -34.51 -71.59 -71.58
N VAL A 312 -35.29 -71.14 -72.57
CA VAL A 312 -35.69 -69.73 -72.71
C VAL A 312 -36.48 -69.25 -71.49
N GLU A 313 -37.43 -70.03 -70.96
CA GLU A 313 -38.19 -69.64 -69.77
C GLU A 313 -37.27 -69.51 -68.53
N LYS A 314 -36.30 -70.42 -68.37
CA LYS A 314 -35.29 -70.34 -67.31
C LYS A 314 -34.40 -69.09 -67.45
N ILE A 315 -33.97 -68.77 -68.68
CA ILE A 315 -33.21 -67.54 -68.98
C ILE A 315 -34.07 -66.30 -68.66
N MET A 316 -35.33 -66.27 -69.08
CA MET A 316 -36.25 -65.15 -68.78
C MET A 316 -36.52 -65.00 -67.28
N LYS A 317 -36.62 -66.10 -66.52
CA LYS A 317 -36.74 -66.07 -65.05
C LYS A 317 -35.48 -65.50 -64.40
N ASN A 318 -34.30 -65.94 -64.83
CA ASN A 318 -33.01 -65.42 -64.33
C ASN A 318 -32.85 -63.92 -64.65
N LEU A 319 -33.07 -63.50 -65.90
CA LEU A 319 -32.99 -62.09 -66.30
C LEU A 319 -33.98 -61.20 -65.54
N ARG A 320 -35.19 -61.70 -65.23
CA ARG A 320 -36.15 -60.98 -64.38
C ARG A 320 -35.63 -60.80 -62.95
N LEU A 321 -35.04 -61.83 -62.36
CA LEU A 321 -34.44 -61.76 -61.02
C LEU A 321 -33.27 -60.75 -61.02
N GLU A 322 -32.37 -60.85 -61.99
CA GLU A 322 -31.24 -59.94 -62.17
C GLU A 322 -31.69 -58.48 -62.34
N ILE A 323 -32.71 -58.22 -63.18
CA ILE A 323 -33.32 -56.88 -63.31
C ILE A 323 -33.89 -56.37 -61.98
N THR A 324 -34.50 -57.23 -61.14
CA THR A 324 -34.96 -56.81 -59.81
C THR A 324 -33.83 -56.59 -58.81
N GLN A 325 -32.71 -57.31 -58.93
CA GLN A 325 -31.53 -57.12 -58.10
C GLN A 325 -30.80 -55.82 -58.47
N LEU A 326 -30.56 -55.57 -59.76
CA LEU A 326 -29.94 -54.34 -60.27
C LEU A 326 -30.77 -53.10 -59.94
N ARG A 327 -32.11 -53.21 -59.96
CA ARG A 327 -33.00 -52.13 -59.47
C ARG A 327 -32.86 -51.88 -57.98
N ARG A 328 -32.69 -52.92 -57.16
CA ARG A 328 -32.48 -52.78 -55.71
C ARG A 328 -31.14 -52.10 -55.41
N SER A 329 -30.05 -52.55 -56.03
CA SER A 329 -28.72 -51.95 -55.84
C SER A 329 -28.62 -50.52 -56.39
N LEU A 330 -29.38 -50.18 -57.43
CA LEU A 330 -29.50 -48.80 -57.91
C LEU A 330 -30.20 -47.90 -56.88
N GLU A 331 -31.28 -48.39 -56.24
CA GLU A 331 -32.01 -47.62 -55.23
C GLU A 331 -31.23 -47.50 -53.91
N GLU A 332 -30.52 -48.57 -53.53
CA GLU A 332 -29.56 -48.58 -52.42
C GLU A 332 -28.45 -47.55 -52.65
N SER A 333 -27.82 -47.57 -53.83
CA SER A 333 -26.81 -46.58 -54.24
C SER A 333 -27.33 -45.14 -54.29
N ARG A 334 -28.62 -44.92 -54.60
CA ARG A 334 -29.27 -43.60 -54.51
C ARG A 334 -29.42 -43.15 -53.06
N SER A 335 -29.96 -44.01 -52.20
CA SER A 335 -30.15 -43.67 -50.78
C SER A 335 -28.82 -43.39 -50.06
N ASP A 336 -27.74 -44.09 -50.43
CA ASP A 336 -26.39 -43.77 -49.94
C ASP A 336 -25.84 -42.46 -50.52
N THR A 337 -26.15 -42.13 -51.76
CA THR A 337 -25.78 -40.84 -52.37
C THR A 337 -26.50 -39.67 -51.68
N GLU A 338 -27.81 -39.80 -51.44
CA GLU A 338 -28.62 -38.82 -50.68
C GLU A 338 -28.12 -38.68 -49.24
N ARG A 339 -27.77 -39.79 -48.59
CA ARG A 339 -27.16 -39.81 -47.25
C ARG A 339 -25.83 -39.05 -47.22
N LEU A 340 -24.92 -39.33 -48.16
CA LEU A 340 -23.64 -38.65 -48.29
C LEU A 340 -23.80 -37.16 -48.63
N GLN A 341 -24.75 -36.81 -49.49
CA GLN A 341 -25.10 -35.41 -49.77
C GLN A 341 -25.56 -34.69 -48.49
N SER A 342 -26.50 -35.28 -47.73
CA SER A 342 -26.99 -34.68 -46.48
C SER A 342 -25.92 -34.51 -45.40
N LEU A 343 -24.88 -35.37 -45.42
CA LEU A 343 -23.71 -35.25 -44.53
C LEU A 343 -22.77 -34.14 -45.01
N THR A 344 -22.55 -34.05 -46.33
CA THR A 344 -21.74 -32.99 -46.95
C THR A 344 -22.37 -31.60 -46.75
N GLU A 345 -23.70 -31.49 -46.88
CA GLU A 345 -24.45 -30.25 -46.64
C GLU A 345 -24.33 -29.80 -45.17
N LYS A 346 -24.43 -30.73 -44.20
CA LYS A 346 -24.21 -30.44 -42.77
C LYS A 346 -22.78 -30.00 -42.48
N GLN A 347 -21.79 -30.65 -43.09
CA GLN A 347 -20.39 -30.24 -42.96
C GLN A 347 -20.17 -28.84 -43.56
N ALA A 348 -20.76 -28.53 -44.72
CA ALA A 348 -20.68 -27.21 -45.33
C ALA A 348 -21.35 -26.12 -44.47
N GLN A 349 -22.50 -26.42 -43.84
CA GLN A 349 -23.16 -25.53 -42.87
C GLN A 349 -22.27 -25.28 -41.65
N GLN A 350 -21.75 -26.34 -41.01
CA GLN A 350 -20.87 -26.21 -39.84
C GLN A 350 -19.57 -25.45 -40.16
N ILE A 351 -19.00 -25.64 -41.36
CA ILE A 351 -17.82 -24.87 -41.82
C ILE A 351 -18.18 -23.38 -42.01
N ALA A 352 -19.37 -23.07 -42.53
CA ALA A 352 -19.83 -21.68 -42.67
C ALA A 352 -20.10 -21.01 -41.32
N GLU A 353 -20.71 -21.72 -40.37
CA GLU A 353 -20.93 -21.25 -39.00
C GLU A 353 -19.61 -21.00 -38.26
N ASN A 354 -18.68 -21.97 -38.30
CA ASN A 354 -17.35 -21.81 -37.72
C ASN A 354 -16.58 -20.64 -38.36
N MET A 355 -16.71 -20.42 -39.67
CA MET A 355 -16.07 -19.30 -40.37
C MET A 355 -16.65 -17.92 -39.98
N LEU A 356 -17.91 -17.86 -39.55
CA LEU A 356 -18.47 -16.63 -38.97
C LEU A 356 -17.96 -16.42 -37.55
N TYR A 357 -17.98 -17.47 -36.72
CA TYR A 357 -17.49 -17.42 -35.34
C TYR A 357 -16.00 -17.03 -35.25
N ILE A 358 -15.15 -17.56 -36.15
CA ILE A 358 -13.74 -17.15 -36.25
C ILE A 358 -13.61 -15.64 -36.53
N LYS A 359 -14.44 -15.07 -37.41
CA LYS A 359 -14.42 -13.62 -37.69
C LYS A 359 -14.91 -12.79 -36.51
N GLU A 360 -15.91 -13.26 -35.79
CA GLU A 360 -16.36 -12.60 -34.54
C GLU A 360 -15.26 -12.59 -33.47
N LEU A 361 -14.42 -13.63 -33.42
CA LEU A 361 -13.22 -13.67 -32.58
C LEU A 361 -12.11 -12.74 -33.10
N GLU A 362 -11.78 -12.76 -34.39
CA GLU A 362 -10.81 -11.85 -35.03
C GLU A 362 -11.19 -10.38 -34.83
N ASP A 363 -12.48 -10.04 -34.97
CA ASP A 363 -13.01 -8.69 -34.76
C ASP A 363 -12.91 -8.28 -33.28
N ARG A 364 -13.21 -9.21 -32.36
CA ARG A 364 -13.04 -8.99 -30.91
C ARG A 364 -11.57 -8.82 -30.52
N GLU A 365 -10.66 -9.58 -31.13
CA GLU A 365 -9.21 -9.48 -30.90
C GLU A 365 -8.66 -8.12 -31.34
N ARG A 366 -9.05 -7.64 -32.52
CA ARG A 366 -8.66 -6.30 -32.99
C ARG A 366 -9.21 -5.21 -32.07
N MET A 367 -10.50 -5.26 -31.72
CA MET A 367 -11.09 -4.31 -30.76
C MET A 367 -10.39 -4.33 -29.39
N LEU A 368 -9.99 -5.50 -28.88
CA LEU A 368 -9.24 -5.59 -27.61
C LEU A 368 -7.82 -5.02 -27.75
N THR A 369 -7.16 -5.25 -28.88
CA THR A 369 -5.82 -4.72 -29.18
C THR A 369 -5.85 -3.19 -29.26
N GLU A 370 -6.79 -2.61 -29.99
CA GLU A 370 -6.98 -1.15 -30.09
C GLU A 370 -7.25 -0.50 -28.71
N ASN A 371 -8.07 -1.16 -27.86
CA ASN A 371 -8.30 -0.69 -26.50
C ASN A 371 -7.06 -0.77 -25.60
N VAL A 372 -6.24 -1.82 -25.73
CA VAL A 372 -4.97 -1.95 -24.99
C VAL A 372 -3.96 -0.89 -25.46
N GLU A 373 -3.85 -0.64 -26.77
CA GLU A 373 -2.99 0.42 -27.30
C GLU A 373 -3.40 1.81 -26.80
N ALA A 374 -4.71 2.11 -26.77
CA ALA A 374 -5.23 3.35 -26.23
C ALA A 374 -4.90 3.53 -24.73
N LEU A 375 -5.13 2.49 -23.90
CA LEU A 375 -4.76 2.51 -22.48
C LEU A 375 -3.24 2.64 -22.28
N MET A 376 -2.42 2.02 -23.15
CA MET A 376 -0.96 2.20 -23.14
C MET A 376 -0.49 3.59 -23.58
N ILE A 377 -1.36 4.44 -24.14
CA ILE A 377 -1.08 5.86 -24.39
C ILE A 377 -1.48 6.68 -23.16
N GLU A 378 -2.69 6.47 -22.62
CA GLU A 378 -3.17 7.14 -21.40
C GLU A 378 -2.25 6.91 -20.18
N ILE A 379 -1.73 5.70 -20.02
CA ILE A 379 -0.72 5.38 -18.98
C ILE A 379 0.55 6.22 -19.18
N LYS A 380 1.05 6.37 -20.41
CA LYS A 380 2.26 7.18 -20.68
C LYS A 380 2.01 8.68 -20.45
N GLU A 381 0.85 9.18 -20.85
CA GLU A 381 0.48 10.57 -20.63
C GLU A 381 0.39 10.88 -19.13
N THR A 382 -0.31 10.03 -18.36
CA THR A 382 -0.40 10.15 -16.89
C THR A 382 0.96 9.94 -16.19
N GLU A 383 1.82 9.04 -16.66
CA GLU A 383 3.22 8.93 -16.19
C GLU A 383 4.01 10.22 -16.39
N THR A 384 3.92 10.86 -17.57
CA THR A 384 4.63 12.13 -17.80
C THR A 384 4.08 13.28 -16.97
N GLU A 385 2.79 13.27 -16.66
CA GLU A 385 2.18 14.27 -15.80
C GLU A 385 2.57 14.05 -14.33
N VAL A 386 2.53 12.81 -13.83
CA VAL A 386 3.07 12.45 -12.50
C VAL A 386 4.55 12.84 -12.37
N ALA A 387 5.35 12.74 -13.45
CA ALA A 387 6.72 13.24 -13.47
C ALA A 387 6.81 14.77 -13.31
N ARG A 388 5.94 15.56 -13.98
CA ARG A 388 5.86 17.02 -13.78
C ARG A 388 5.48 17.39 -12.35
N TRP A 389 4.45 16.76 -11.79
CA TRP A 389 4.01 17.04 -10.41
C TRP A 389 5.11 16.70 -9.40
N ARG A 390 5.89 15.65 -9.64
CA ARG A 390 7.08 15.33 -8.83
C ARG A 390 8.15 16.43 -8.93
N GLU A 391 8.53 16.84 -10.14
CA GLU A 391 9.52 17.92 -10.35
C GLU A 391 9.07 19.24 -9.70
N ALA A 392 7.78 19.59 -9.83
CA ALA A 392 7.20 20.77 -9.18
C ALA A 392 7.30 20.70 -7.64
N CYS A 393 6.93 19.56 -7.03
CA CYS A 393 7.05 19.37 -5.60
C CYS A 393 8.52 19.36 -5.11
N GLU A 394 9.46 18.82 -5.89
CA GLU A 394 10.89 18.88 -5.58
C GLU A 394 11.41 20.33 -5.60
N LEU A 395 10.99 21.14 -6.57
CA LEU A 395 11.30 22.57 -6.64
C LEU A 395 10.68 23.38 -5.48
N GLU A 396 9.44 23.10 -5.09
CA GLU A 396 8.80 23.70 -3.92
C GLU A 396 9.54 23.34 -2.61
N VAL A 397 10.00 22.10 -2.48
CA VAL A 397 10.78 21.64 -1.32
C VAL A 397 12.15 22.32 -1.26
N GLU A 398 12.86 22.49 -2.37
CA GLU A 398 14.13 23.24 -2.39
C GLU A 398 13.92 24.75 -2.16
N ALA A 399 12.85 25.35 -2.67
CA ALA A 399 12.48 26.72 -2.33
C ALA A 399 12.18 26.88 -0.82
N GLY A 400 11.45 25.93 -0.23
CA GLY A 400 11.17 25.88 1.21
C GLY A 400 12.43 25.73 2.07
N LYS A 401 13.38 24.87 1.67
CA LYS A 401 14.69 24.71 2.33
C LYS A 401 15.49 26.01 2.30
N ASN A 402 15.51 26.71 1.16
CA ASN A 402 16.21 27.98 1.03
C ASN A 402 15.61 29.07 1.94
N GLU A 403 14.28 29.23 1.95
CA GLU A 403 13.57 30.17 2.83
C GLU A 403 13.81 29.86 4.32
N ILE A 404 13.81 28.58 4.72
CA ILE A 404 14.17 28.16 6.08
C ILE A 404 15.62 28.57 6.39
N GLY A 405 16.56 28.30 5.49
CA GLY A 405 17.97 28.68 5.64
C GLY A 405 18.18 30.21 5.70
N GLU A 406 17.32 31.01 5.09
CA GLU A 406 17.35 32.49 5.23
C GLU A 406 16.80 32.94 6.58
N ARG A 407 15.68 32.36 7.02
CA ARG A 407 15.10 32.61 8.35
C ARG A 407 16.05 32.20 9.48
N GLU A 408 16.80 31.11 9.32
CA GLU A 408 17.85 30.71 10.28
C GLU A 408 18.97 31.75 10.38
N LYS A 409 19.46 32.29 9.25
CA LYS A 409 20.44 33.40 9.25
C LYS A 409 19.88 34.60 10.03
N LEU A 410 18.65 35.04 9.75
CA LEU A 410 17.98 36.13 10.46
C LEU A 410 17.85 35.84 11.96
N ILE A 411 17.48 34.63 12.35
CA ILE A 411 17.41 34.19 13.75
C ILE A 411 18.78 34.27 14.45
N THR A 412 19.88 33.92 13.76
CA THR A 412 21.23 34.06 14.35
C THR A 412 21.64 35.53 14.54
N ILE A 413 21.30 36.42 13.60
CA ILE A 413 21.56 37.85 13.71
C ILE A 413 20.76 38.46 14.87
N LEU A 414 19.45 38.20 14.93
CA LEU A 414 18.56 38.70 15.99
C LEU A 414 18.97 38.19 17.37
N LYS A 415 19.42 36.93 17.49
CA LYS A 415 20.02 36.40 18.73
C LYS A 415 21.29 37.16 19.13
N GLN A 416 22.16 37.48 18.16
CA GLN A 416 23.38 38.26 18.43
C GLN A 416 23.06 39.71 18.85
N GLU A 417 22.01 40.32 18.31
CA GLU A 417 21.55 41.67 18.68
C GLU A 417 20.85 41.70 20.04
N LEU A 418 20.10 40.65 20.38
CA LEU A 418 19.51 40.46 21.70
C LEU A 418 20.61 40.33 22.77
N GLU A 419 21.64 39.52 22.55
CA GLU A 419 22.74 39.40 23.52
C GLU A 419 23.61 40.67 23.60
N LYS A 420 23.81 41.41 22.49
CA LYS A 420 24.44 42.75 22.53
C LYS A 420 23.64 43.74 23.38
N THR A 421 22.32 43.81 23.20
CA THR A 421 21.46 44.74 23.94
C THR A 421 21.32 44.34 25.41
N ARG A 422 21.26 43.04 25.71
CA ARG A 422 21.32 42.46 27.06
C ARG A 422 22.62 42.85 27.79
N ALA A 423 23.78 42.63 27.17
CA ALA A 423 25.07 43.03 27.76
C ALA A 423 25.14 44.56 28.00
N GLY A 424 24.58 45.36 27.08
CA GLY A 424 24.44 46.81 27.26
C GLY A 424 23.55 47.20 28.45
N LEU A 425 22.46 46.48 28.67
CA LEU A 425 21.56 46.64 29.82
C LEU A 425 22.22 46.22 31.13
N ASP A 426 22.96 45.12 31.16
CA ASP A 426 23.68 44.69 32.37
C ASP A 426 24.78 45.69 32.77
N VAL A 427 25.49 46.27 31.79
CA VAL A 427 26.44 47.36 32.02
C VAL A 427 25.75 48.65 32.50
N SER A 428 24.54 48.96 32.03
CA SER A 428 23.80 50.15 32.49
C SER A 428 23.23 49.96 33.90
N ASN A 429 22.73 48.76 34.22
CA ASN A 429 22.32 48.36 35.57
C ASN A 429 23.49 48.38 36.56
N GLY A 430 24.68 47.93 36.16
CA GLY A 430 25.90 48.04 36.96
C GLY A 430 26.27 49.50 37.27
N LYS A 431 26.20 50.38 36.26
CA LYS A 431 26.40 51.84 36.43
C LYS A 431 25.34 52.49 37.31
N LEU A 432 24.10 51.99 37.30
CA LEU A 432 23.01 52.47 38.15
C LEU A 432 23.27 52.11 39.62
N LYS A 433 23.61 50.85 39.92
CA LYS A 433 23.98 50.40 41.28
C LYS A 433 25.15 51.19 41.86
N LEU A 434 26.21 51.42 41.07
CA LEU A 434 27.34 52.25 41.50
C LEU A 434 26.94 53.72 41.79
N LYS A 435 25.91 54.26 41.12
CA LYS A 435 25.36 55.58 41.45
C LYS A 435 24.50 55.55 42.71
N GLU A 436 23.76 54.48 42.97
CA GLU A 436 22.99 54.29 44.21
C GLU A 436 23.94 54.16 45.42
N GLU A 437 25.02 53.39 45.30
CA GLU A 437 26.08 53.26 46.31
C GLU A 437 26.81 54.59 46.55
N LEU A 438 27.12 55.34 45.49
CA LEU A 438 27.73 56.68 45.59
C LEU A 438 26.77 57.68 46.25
N ALA A 439 25.47 57.63 45.94
CA ALA A 439 24.47 58.47 46.57
C ALA A 439 24.30 58.13 48.06
N ALA A 440 24.21 56.85 48.41
CA ALA A 440 24.09 56.38 49.80
C ALA A 440 25.33 56.77 50.64
N THR A 441 26.53 56.61 50.09
CA THR A 441 27.77 57.03 50.76
C THR A 441 27.90 58.54 50.88
N ALA A 442 27.47 59.32 49.89
CA ALA A 442 27.39 60.78 49.97
C ALA A 442 26.40 61.26 51.03
N MET A 443 25.21 60.65 51.12
CA MET A 443 24.22 60.93 52.18
C MET A 443 24.77 60.58 53.57
N ALA A 444 25.44 59.43 53.71
CA ALA A 444 26.07 59.04 54.97
C ALA A 444 27.19 60.01 55.40
N ALA A 445 28.01 60.47 54.45
CA ALA A 445 29.04 61.48 54.68
C ALA A 445 28.45 62.85 55.06
N HIS A 446 27.36 63.28 54.41
CA HIS A 446 26.63 64.49 54.76
C HIS A 446 26.08 64.42 56.19
N ALA A 447 25.36 63.34 56.53
CA ALA A 447 24.81 63.13 57.87
C ALA A 447 25.90 63.01 58.96
N ALA A 448 27.12 62.59 58.62
CA ALA A 448 28.26 62.63 59.53
C ALA A 448 28.83 64.05 59.69
N ALA A 449 28.92 64.83 58.60
CA ALA A 449 29.35 66.22 58.63
C ALA A 449 28.39 67.12 59.42
N GLU A 450 27.07 66.95 59.22
CA GLU A 450 26.03 67.67 59.99
C GLU A 450 26.11 67.36 61.49
N LYS A 451 26.30 66.10 61.88
CA LYS A 451 26.51 65.72 63.29
C LYS A 451 27.79 66.35 63.85
N SER A 452 28.87 66.41 63.05
CA SER A 452 30.10 67.09 63.45
C SER A 452 29.91 68.60 63.62
N LEU A 453 29.10 69.24 62.77
CA LEU A 453 28.76 70.67 62.87
C LEU A 453 27.89 70.94 64.10
N GLN A 454 26.84 70.16 64.33
CA GLN A 454 26.00 70.24 65.54
C GLN A 454 26.81 70.05 66.84
N LEU A 455 27.81 69.16 66.83
CA LEU A 455 28.75 69.00 67.94
C LEU A 455 29.72 70.18 68.08
N ALA A 456 30.10 70.86 67.00
CA ALA A 456 30.90 72.08 67.06
C ALA A 456 30.07 73.27 67.58
N ASP A 457 28.85 73.45 67.10
CA ASP A 457 27.95 74.54 67.50
C ASP A 457 27.49 74.43 68.95
N SER A 458 27.14 73.23 69.42
CA SER A 458 26.81 73.00 70.83
C SER A 458 28.00 73.23 71.77
N ARG A 459 29.23 72.84 71.37
CA ARG A 459 30.47 73.20 72.07
C ARG A 459 30.71 74.71 72.06
N ALA A 460 30.53 75.37 70.92
CA ALA A 460 30.70 76.82 70.78
C ALA A 460 29.68 77.61 71.62
N ALA A 461 28.41 77.17 71.67
CA ALA A 461 27.39 77.75 72.52
C ALA A 461 27.72 77.58 74.02
N GLY A 462 28.17 76.38 74.43
CA GLY A 462 28.64 76.14 75.81
C GLY A 462 29.86 76.98 76.19
N LEU A 463 30.77 77.25 75.24
CA LEU A 463 31.89 78.17 75.45
C LEU A 463 31.44 79.64 75.53
N ARG A 464 30.51 80.09 74.67
CA ARG A 464 29.92 81.44 74.74
C ARG A 464 29.24 81.70 76.08
N ALA A 465 28.34 80.82 76.51
CA ALA A 465 27.67 80.92 77.81
C ALA A 465 28.66 80.96 78.99
N ARG A 466 29.79 80.25 78.90
CA ARG A 466 30.85 80.29 79.92
C ARG A 466 31.70 81.57 79.87
N ILE A 467 31.90 82.16 78.69
CA ILE A 467 32.53 83.48 78.54
C ILE A 467 31.60 84.59 79.05
N GLU A 468 30.30 84.49 78.77
CA GLU A 468 29.26 85.40 79.26
C GLU A 468 29.18 85.36 80.79
N GLU A 469 29.17 84.18 81.41
CA GLU A 469 29.22 84.03 82.88
C GLU A 469 30.53 84.58 83.48
N LEU A 470 31.69 84.35 82.84
CA LEU A 470 32.96 84.95 83.29
C LEU A 470 32.97 86.48 83.13
N SER A 471 32.32 87.00 82.09
CA SER A 471 32.17 88.46 81.89
C SER A 471 31.24 89.06 82.93
N ARG A 472 30.12 88.39 83.26
CA ARG A 472 29.21 88.76 84.34
C ARG A 472 29.92 88.75 85.70
N GLN A 473 30.78 87.76 85.96
CA GLN A 473 31.62 87.72 87.16
C GLN A 473 32.67 88.85 87.19
N LEU A 474 33.22 89.26 86.03
CA LEU A 474 34.10 90.43 85.92
C LEU A 474 33.34 91.75 86.15
N GLU A 475 32.12 91.90 85.62
CA GLU A 475 31.26 93.08 85.86
C GLU A 475 30.80 93.16 87.32
N GLU A 476 30.49 92.02 87.95
CA GLU A 476 30.24 91.94 89.41
C GLU A 476 31.48 92.28 90.24
N ALA A 477 32.68 91.91 89.80
CA ALA A 477 33.92 92.30 90.46
C ALA A 477 34.22 93.80 90.27
N GLU A 478 34.10 94.32 89.05
CA GLU A 478 34.35 95.72 88.71
C GLU A 478 33.33 96.67 89.37
N SER A 479 32.05 96.27 89.49
CA SER A 479 31.04 97.05 90.22
C SER A 479 31.28 97.07 91.74
N ARG A 480 31.87 96.01 92.32
CA ARG A 480 32.39 96.02 93.71
C ARG A 480 33.66 96.89 93.83
N GLU A 481 34.52 96.91 92.81
CA GLU A 481 35.71 97.79 92.74
C GLU A 481 35.34 99.28 92.59
N ARG A 482 34.30 99.61 91.82
CA ARG A 482 33.76 100.99 91.71
C ARG A 482 33.31 101.55 93.07
N ASN A 483 32.82 100.71 93.97
CA ASN A 483 32.49 101.10 95.36
C ASN A 483 33.71 101.19 96.30
N SER A 484 34.93 100.83 95.86
CA SER A 484 36.11 100.69 96.72
C SER A 484 37.39 101.40 96.23
N ARG A 485 37.24 102.66 95.79
CA ARG A 485 38.28 103.72 95.76
C ARG A 485 39.72 103.29 95.38
N ARG A 486 40.08 103.40 94.10
CA ARG A 486 41.17 104.27 93.56
C ARG A 486 41.57 103.85 92.14
N VAL A 487 41.54 104.82 91.22
CA VAL A 487 42.06 104.68 89.86
C VAL A 487 43.51 104.15 89.88
N ARG A 488 43.74 103.04 89.16
CA ARG A 488 45.03 102.71 88.58
C ARG A 488 44.80 102.35 87.11
N HIS A 489 45.26 103.21 86.20
CA HIS A 489 45.31 102.86 84.79
C HIS A 489 46.32 101.73 84.59
N ILE A 490 45.83 100.50 84.43
CA ILE A 490 46.64 99.35 84.00
C ILE A 490 46.42 99.20 82.50
N CYS A 491 47.28 99.83 81.71
CA CYS A 491 47.23 99.76 80.25
C CYS A 491 47.51 98.32 79.80
N TRP A 492 46.49 97.63 79.27
CA TRP A 492 46.65 96.23 78.85
C TRP A 492 47.55 96.14 77.59
N PRO A 493 48.63 95.35 77.61
CA PRO A 493 49.56 95.29 76.50
C PRO A 493 49.00 94.43 75.37
N PHE A 494 48.55 95.07 74.28
CA PHE A 494 48.38 94.39 73.00
C PHE A 494 49.73 93.82 72.53
N ARG A 495 49.98 92.53 72.79
CA ARG A 495 50.96 91.78 72.01
C ARG A 495 50.41 91.62 70.60
N SER A 496 50.98 92.36 69.66
CA SER A 496 50.74 92.18 68.24
C SER A 496 51.13 90.76 67.82
N LEU A 497 50.13 89.88 67.68
CA LEU A 497 50.31 88.57 67.07
C LEU A 497 50.62 88.77 65.59
N LYS A 498 51.92 88.83 65.33
CA LYS A 498 52.52 89.17 64.04
C LYS A 498 52.07 88.16 62.98
N VAL A 499 51.26 88.61 62.03
CA VAL A 499 50.87 87.80 60.87
C VAL A 499 52.12 87.49 60.05
N ASN A 500 52.58 86.25 60.09
CA ASN A 500 53.68 85.77 59.26
C ASN A 500 53.16 85.46 57.84
N LEU A 501 53.01 86.52 57.03
CA LEU A 501 52.68 86.41 55.62
C LEU A 501 53.95 86.46 54.74
N ALA A 502 54.64 85.33 54.61
CA ALA A 502 55.62 85.05 53.54
C ALA A 502 55.81 83.51 53.45
N THR A 503 55.45 82.76 52.41
CA THR A 503 55.63 82.83 50.94
C THR A 503 56.98 82.31 50.42
N ASN A 504 56.89 81.71 49.22
CA ASN A 504 57.93 81.10 48.36
C ASN A 504 58.15 79.59 48.57
N ALA A 505 57.98 78.72 47.56
CA ALA A 505 57.55 78.90 46.16
C ALA A 505 57.18 77.52 45.53
N PRO A 506 56.70 77.41 44.26
CA PRO A 506 56.02 78.39 43.41
C PRO A 506 54.64 77.91 42.88
N VAL A 507 53.90 78.84 42.25
CA VAL A 507 52.61 78.61 41.58
C VAL A 507 52.81 78.05 40.16
N ARG A 508 51.99 77.09 39.67
CA ARG A 508 51.15 77.22 38.43
C ARG A 508 50.50 75.93 37.86
N ARG A 509 49.20 76.09 37.55
CA ARG A 509 48.45 75.67 36.33
C ARG A 509 47.86 74.25 36.17
N LEU A 510 46.53 74.30 35.91
CA LEU A 510 45.71 73.56 34.93
C LEU A 510 45.26 72.10 35.18
N LEU A 511 43.92 72.02 35.29
CA LEU A 511 42.99 70.98 34.80
C LEU A 511 42.91 69.62 35.52
N PRO A 512 41.74 68.93 35.45
CA PRO A 512 41.49 67.66 36.14
C PRO A 512 41.73 66.46 35.22
N GLU A 513 42.38 65.42 35.75
CA GLU A 513 42.57 64.14 35.05
C GLU A 513 41.30 63.27 35.09
N MET A 514 40.33 63.57 34.23
CA MET A 514 39.30 62.60 33.83
C MET A 514 39.74 61.78 32.61
N GLN A 515 40.83 60.98 32.72
CA GLN A 515 41.29 60.21 31.56
C GLN A 515 41.98 58.85 31.84
N ALA A 516 41.27 57.96 32.55
CA ALA A 516 41.39 56.51 32.38
C ALA A 516 40.02 55.87 32.67
N PHE A 517 39.50 54.88 31.93
CA PHE A 517 40.10 54.08 30.85
C PHE A 517 39.23 54.11 29.58
N LEU A 518 39.85 54.41 28.44
CA LEU A 518 39.43 53.94 27.12
C LEU A 518 40.63 53.27 26.48
N ASN A 519 40.70 51.94 26.58
CA ASN A 519 41.46 51.04 25.70
C ASN A 519 41.23 49.60 26.17
N TYR A 520 40.22 48.95 25.60
CA TYR A 520 40.12 47.49 25.60
C TYR A 520 39.55 47.03 24.25
N ASN A 521 40.40 47.07 23.23
CA ASN A 521 40.22 46.28 22.01
C ASN A 521 40.98 44.97 22.22
N GLY A 522 40.27 43.85 22.19
CA GLY A 522 40.74 42.51 22.56
C GLY A 522 39.56 41.64 22.90
#